data_AF-A0A2D5Y108-F1
#
_entry.id   AF-A0A2D5Y108-F1
#
_cell.length_a   1.000
_cell.length_b   1.000
_cell.length_c   1.000
_cell.angle_alpha   90.00
_cell.angle_beta   90.00
_cell.angle_gamma   90.00
#
_symmetry.space_group_name_H-M   'P 1'
#
loop_
_entity.id
_entity.type
_entity.pdbx_description
1 polymer ?
#
loop_
_entity_poly.entity_id
_entity_poly.type
_entity_poly.pdbx_seq_one_letter_code
_entity_poly.pdbx_strand_id
1 'polypeptide(L)'
;MNEINPDKYLNILERIACALEHQAGKAPAPRYDFKTNKEKAFIWDAGGKTLIPVADTRALPLKMLIGIDDQKESLLANTAQFAKGFAANNALLWGARG
;
A
#
# COMPACT_ATOMS: atom_id res chain seq x y z
N MET A 1 55.69 -5.22 5.33
CA MET A 1 54.73 -4.99 4.22
C MET A 1 53.73 -6.12 4.31
N ASN A 2 52.51 -5.90 4.82
CA ASN A 2 51.54 -6.98 5.00
C ASN A 2 51.20 -7.54 3.62
N GLU A 3 51.49 -8.81 3.39
CA GLU A 3 51.01 -9.53 2.21
C GLU A 3 49.49 -9.50 2.23
N ILE A 4 48.92 -8.78 1.27
CA ILE A 4 47.49 -8.81 1.02
C ILE A 4 47.20 -10.22 0.52
N ASN A 5 46.54 -11.04 1.36
CA ASN A 5 46.03 -12.34 0.95
C ASN A 5 44.63 -12.12 0.33
N PRO A 6 44.51 -12.05 -1.00
CA PRO A 6 43.25 -11.73 -1.67
C PRO A 6 42.14 -12.73 -1.35
N ASP A 7 42.45 -14.00 -1.15
CA ASP A 7 41.46 -15.05 -0.86
C ASP A 7 40.80 -14.86 0.50
N LYS A 8 41.58 -14.42 1.50
CA LYS A 8 41.07 -14.09 2.83
C LYS A 8 40.09 -12.92 2.77
N TYR A 9 40.42 -11.88 2.01
CA TYR A 9 39.55 -10.71 1.87
C TYR A 9 38.29 -11.05 1.06
N LEU A 10 38.41 -11.87 0.02
CA LEU A 10 37.26 -12.33 -0.77
C LEU A 10 36.25 -13.08 0.10
N ASN A 11 36.71 -14.03 0.94
CA ASN A 11 35.83 -14.76 1.84
C ASN A 11 35.11 -13.85 2.85
N ILE A 12 35.82 -12.85 3.39
CA ILE A 12 35.21 -11.88 4.32
C ILE A 12 34.17 -11.03 3.60
N LEU A 13 34.46 -10.56 2.38
CA LEU A 13 33.53 -9.78 1.57
C LEU A 13 32.28 -10.59 1.21
N GLU A 14 32.42 -11.86 0.85
CA GLU A 14 31.29 -12.76 0.57
C GLU A 14 30.41 -12.98 1.80
N ARG A 15 31.01 -13.20 2.97
CA ARG A 15 30.25 -13.34 4.23
C ARG A 15 29.51 -12.06 4.61
N ILE A 16 30.14 -10.89 4.40
CA ILE A 16 29.51 -9.60 4.64
C ILE A 16 28.35 -9.39 3.65
N ALA A 17 28.55 -9.66 2.35
CA ALA A 17 27.51 -9.56 1.34
C ALA A 17 26.31 -10.46 1.69
N CYS A 18 26.55 -11.73 2.05
CA CYS A 18 25.50 -12.67 2.44
C CYS A 18 24.72 -12.20 3.68
N ALA A 19 25.41 -11.70 4.71
CA ALA A 19 24.76 -11.16 5.91
C ALA A 19 23.93 -9.90 5.60
N LEU A 20 24.43 -9.02 4.73
CA LEU A 20 23.72 -7.81 4.31
C LEU A 20 22.49 -8.14 3.47
N GLU A 21 22.57 -9.11 2.55
CA GLU A 21 21.43 -9.57 1.76
C GLU A 21 20.34 -10.18 2.65
N HIS A 22 20.73 -10.98 3.65
CA HIS A 22 19.80 -11.54 4.63
C HIS A 22 19.11 -10.44 5.46
N GLN A 23 19.88 -9.43 5.90
CA GLN A 23 19.35 -8.33 6.70
C GLN A 23 18.49 -7.35 5.88
N ALA A 24 18.85 -7.09 4.62
CA ALA A 24 18.08 -6.23 3.72
C ALA A 24 16.70 -6.82 3.39
N GLY A 25 16.53 -8.13 3.56
CA GLY A 25 15.27 -8.81 3.32
C GLY A 25 14.89 -8.80 1.84
N LYS A 26 13.59 -8.94 1.55
CA LYS A 26 13.10 -8.93 0.17
C LYS A 26 13.16 -7.50 -0.37
N ALA A 27 13.80 -7.32 -1.53
CA ALA A 27 13.81 -6.03 -2.22
C ALA A 27 12.37 -5.48 -2.35
N PRO A 28 12.15 -4.17 -2.11
CA PRO A 28 10.83 -3.59 -2.19
C PRO A 28 10.24 -3.84 -3.58
N ALA A 29 8.95 -4.19 -3.61
CA ALA A 29 8.23 -4.36 -4.87
C ALA A 29 8.30 -3.06 -5.69
N PRO A 30 8.40 -3.14 -7.02
CA PRO A 30 8.35 -1.95 -7.86
C PRO A 30 7.08 -1.16 -7.57
N ARG A 31 7.22 0.18 -7.58
CA ARG A 31 6.11 1.08 -7.29
C ARG A 31 4.97 0.82 -8.26
N TYR A 32 3.74 0.73 -7.74
CA TYR A 32 2.56 0.55 -8.55
C TYR A 32 2.36 1.74 -9.51
N ASP A 33 2.23 1.44 -10.81
CA ASP A 33 1.97 2.45 -11.85
C ASP A 33 0.47 2.59 -12.10
N PHE A 34 -0.09 3.73 -11.67
CA PHE A 34 -1.50 4.06 -11.83
C PHE A 34 -1.92 4.33 -13.28
N LYS A 35 -0.98 4.47 -14.23
CA LYS A 35 -1.31 4.69 -15.66
C LYS A 35 -1.54 3.38 -16.40
N THR A 36 -0.78 2.35 -16.06
CA THR A 36 -0.78 1.06 -16.78
C THR A 36 -1.63 0.01 -16.09
N ASN A 37 -1.72 0.05 -14.76
CA ASN A 37 -2.50 -0.89 -13.96
C ASN A 37 -3.92 -0.38 -13.70
N LYS A 38 -4.86 -1.30 -13.40
CA LYS A 38 -6.32 -1.03 -13.42
C LYS A 38 -6.98 -1.08 -12.04
N GLU A 39 -6.27 -1.60 -11.06
CA GLU A 39 -6.75 -1.81 -9.70
C GLU A 39 -6.99 -0.45 -9.03
N LYS A 40 -8.14 -0.34 -8.35
CA LYS A 40 -8.63 0.90 -7.72
C LYS A 40 -8.66 0.83 -6.20
N ALA A 41 -8.34 -0.32 -5.64
CA ALA A 41 -8.32 -0.56 -4.20
C ALA A 41 -6.95 -1.08 -3.80
N PHE A 42 -6.49 -0.63 -2.63
CA PHE A 42 -5.14 -0.90 -2.16
C PHE A 42 -5.16 -1.15 -0.66
N ILE A 43 -4.28 -2.04 -0.22
CA ILE A 43 -3.94 -2.22 1.19
C ILE A 43 -2.63 -1.47 1.44
N TRP A 44 -2.60 -0.65 2.49
CA TRP A 44 -1.36 -0.01 2.93
C TRP A 44 -0.54 -0.99 3.76
N ASP A 45 0.66 -1.33 3.27
CA ASP A 45 1.66 -2.05 4.04
C ASP A 45 2.61 -1.05 4.70
N ALA A 46 2.50 -0.90 6.02
CA ALA A 46 3.35 -0.01 6.80
C ALA A 46 4.81 -0.48 6.88
N GLY A 47 5.05 -1.79 6.83
CA GLY A 47 6.39 -2.37 6.90
C GLY A 47 7.19 -2.07 5.63
N GLY A 48 6.60 -2.35 4.47
CA GLY A 48 7.18 -2.00 3.17
C GLY A 48 7.01 -0.55 2.76
N LYS A 49 6.14 0.23 3.44
CA LYS A 49 5.70 1.57 3.02
C LYS A 49 5.17 1.58 1.58
N THR A 50 4.41 0.55 1.22
CA THR A 50 3.90 0.35 -0.14
C THR A 50 2.38 0.20 -0.17
N LEU A 51 1.79 0.44 -1.34
CA LEU A 51 0.40 0.13 -1.65
C LEU A 51 0.35 -1.22 -2.37
N ILE A 52 -0.34 -2.18 -1.77
CA ILE A 52 -0.57 -3.50 -2.36
C ILE A 52 -1.92 -3.46 -3.10
N PRO A 53 -1.94 -3.64 -4.44
CA PRO A 53 -3.19 -3.61 -5.19
C PRO A 53 -4.10 -4.80 -4.83
N VAL A 54 -5.40 -4.52 -4.73
CA VAL A 54 -6.43 -5.53 -4.52
C VAL A 54 -7.10 -5.80 -5.87
N ALA A 55 -6.85 -6.99 -6.42
CA ALA A 55 -7.38 -7.39 -7.73
C ALA A 55 -8.92 -7.58 -7.72
N ASP A 56 -9.47 -8.14 -6.65
CA ASP A 56 -10.91 -8.32 -6.45
C ASP A 56 -11.32 -7.84 -5.06
N THR A 57 -12.13 -6.78 -5.02
CA THR A 57 -12.61 -6.16 -3.78
C THR A 57 -13.87 -6.82 -3.25
N ARG A 58 -14.53 -7.71 -4.01
CA ARG A 58 -15.87 -8.24 -3.71
C ARG A 58 -16.87 -7.16 -3.31
N ALA A 59 -16.74 -5.97 -3.92
CA ALA A 59 -17.57 -4.83 -3.57
C ALA A 59 -19.03 -5.08 -3.96
N LEU A 60 -19.94 -4.79 -3.02
CA LEU A 60 -21.38 -4.80 -3.30
C LEU A 60 -21.80 -3.49 -3.98
N PRO A 61 -22.70 -3.54 -4.97
CA PRO A 61 -23.28 -2.34 -5.55
C PRO A 61 -23.90 -1.44 -4.49
N LEU A 62 -23.58 -0.15 -4.51
CA LEU A 62 -24.08 0.83 -3.53
C LEU A 62 -25.62 0.87 -3.45
N LYS A 63 -26.30 0.57 -4.57
CA LYS A 63 -27.78 0.47 -4.65
C LYS A 63 -28.39 -0.66 -3.80
N MET A 64 -27.59 -1.64 -3.36
CA MET A 64 -28.07 -2.70 -2.46
C MET A 64 -28.23 -2.22 -1.03
N LEU A 65 -27.62 -1.10 -0.66
CA LEU A 65 -27.81 -0.49 0.65
C LEU A 65 -29.10 0.35 0.62
N ILE A 66 -30.13 -0.15 1.30
CA ILE A 66 -31.48 0.44 1.33
C ILE A 66 -31.71 1.11 2.68
N GLY A 67 -32.47 2.22 2.70
CA GLY A 67 -32.84 2.92 3.94
C GLY A 67 -31.74 3.85 4.48
N ILE A 68 -30.68 4.08 3.70
CA ILE A 68 -29.58 4.98 4.04
C ILE A 68 -29.26 5.96 2.89
N ASP A 69 -30.29 6.36 2.14
CA ASP A 69 -30.13 7.19 0.93
C ASP A 69 -29.47 8.54 1.23
N ASP A 70 -29.91 9.23 2.29
CA ASP A 70 -29.34 10.52 2.71
C ASP A 70 -27.85 10.38 3.10
N GLN A 71 -27.48 9.31 3.81
CA GLN A 71 -26.08 9.05 4.20
C GLN A 71 -25.21 8.75 2.98
N LYS A 72 -25.73 7.99 2.00
CA LYS A 72 -25.03 7.74 0.73
C LYS A 72 -24.77 9.03 -0.04
N GLU A 73 -25.80 9.86 -0.18
CA GLU A 73 -25.68 11.13 -0.90
C GLU A 73 -24.69 12.07 -0.21
N SER A 74 -24.80 12.23 1.11
CA SER A 74 -23.89 13.06 1.90
C SER A 74 -22.44 12.62 1.78
N LEU A 75 -22.18 11.31 1.92
CA LEU A 75 -20.82 10.75 1.81
C LEU A 75 -20.26 10.89 0.39
N LEU A 76 -21.08 10.65 -0.64
CA LEU A 76 -20.67 10.79 -2.03
C LEU A 76 -20.35 12.25 -2.37
N ALA A 77 -21.17 13.19 -1.92
CA ALA A 77 -20.94 14.62 -2.11
C ALA A 77 -19.64 15.09 -1.43
N ASN A 78 -19.42 14.69 -0.18
CA ASN A 78 -18.19 14.98 0.56
C ASN A 78 -16.95 14.43 -0.18
N THR A 79 -17.01 13.17 -0.61
CA THR A 79 -15.91 12.52 -1.35
C THR A 79 -15.66 13.18 -2.71
N ALA A 80 -16.71 13.61 -3.42
CA ALA A 80 -16.57 14.32 -4.69
C ALA A 80 -15.96 15.71 -4.52
N GLN A 81 -16.28 16.40 -3.42
CA GLN A 81 -15.62 17.65 -3.05
C GLN A 81 -14.14 17.44 -2.71
N PHE A 82 -13.81 16.37 -1.96
CA PHE A 82 -12.42 15.99 -1.70
C PHE A 82 -11.60 15.84 -2.97
N ALA A 83 -12.14 15.06 -3.92
CA ALA A 83 -11.47 14.77 -5.19
C ALA A 83 -11.26 16.03 -6.04
N LYS A 84 -12.06 17.08 -5.81
CA LYS A 84 -11.93 18.40 -6.45
C LYS A 84 -10.99 19.35 -5.70
N GLY A 85 -10.39 18.93 -4.58
CA GLY A 85 -9.44 19.71 -3.80
C GLY A 85 -10.07 20.60 -2.72
N PHE A 86 -11.36 20.44 -2.42
CA PHE A 86 -11.99 21.12 -1.29
C PHE A 86 -11.66 20.43 0.04
N ALA A 87 -11.80 21.17 1.14
CA ALA A 87 -11.62 20.68 2.51
C ALA A 87 -12.81 19.82 2.98
N ALA A 88 -13.03 18.69 2.30
CA ALA A 88 -14.09 17.73 2.59
C ALA A 88 -13.47 16.34 2.66
N ASN A 89 -13.07 15.86 3.84
CA ASN A 89 -12.38 14.58 3.99
C ASN A 89 -12.77 13.80 5.25
N ASN A 90 -13.78 14.29 5.96
CA ASN A 90 -14.22 13.78 7.23
C ASN A 90 -15.55 13.04 7.07
N ALA A 91 -15.54 11.75 7.40
CA ALA A 91 -16.74 10.94 7.54
C ALA A 91 -16.59 10.02 8.75
N LEU A 92 -17.61 9.96 9.60
CA LEU A 92 -17.71 9.01 10.70
C LEU A 92 -18.89 8.08 10.42
N LEU A 93 -18.59 6.81 10.15
CA LEU A 93 -19.59 5.77 9.98
C LEU A 93 -19.78 5.06 11.32
N TRP A 94 -21.01 5.05 11.82
CA TRP A 94 -21.38 4.44 13.10
C TRP A 94 -22.77 3.81 12.97
N GLY A 95 -23.05 2.78 13.79
CA GLY A 95 -24.29 2.01 13.70
C GLY A 95 -24.39 0.97 14.81
N ALA A 96 -25.60 0.41 14.99
CA ALA A 96 -25.89 -0.58 16.01
C ALA A 96 -25.40 -1.98 15.59
N ARG A 97 -24.08 -2.20 15.60
CA ARG A 97 -23.38 -3.47 15.30
C ARG A 97 -23.80 -4.17 13.99
N GLY A 98 -22.88 -4.18 13.02
CA GLY A 98 -23.15 -4.70 11.67
C GLY A 98 -24.04 -3.75 10.90
#